data_AF-A0A2K4X744-F1
#
_entry.id   AF-A0A2K4X744-F1
#
_cell.length_a   1.000
_cell.length_b   1.000
_cell.length_c   1.000
_cell.angle_alpha   90.00
_cell.angle_beta   90.00
_cell.angle_gamma   90.00
#
_symmetry.space_group_name_H-M   'P 1'
#
loop_
_entity.id
_entity.type
_entity.pdbx_description
1 polymer ?
#
loop_
_entity_poly.entity_id
_entity_poly.type
_entity_poly.pdbx_seq_one_letter_code
_entity_poly.pdbx_strand_id
1 'polypeptide(L)'
;MTFDVMIWCAIALCISQSAIFSGLNLAFFSLSRLQLEMESAKGNEAAIKVMALRNDSNFLLSTILWGNVGINVLLTLLSDSVLMGASSFLFSTIAITIIGEITPQAYFSRNALKMASLLSPLIKFYQILFYIVAKPTALVLDAWLGKEGITYFAESELRGIIRKHIEAEEADVQHVEGIGALNFFSLDEISVTKEGEVIDPDSIIALPTKLDLPIFPELTLSADNDFLRKLHKSGYNWVIITNEEGWPLLVVDADGFLRSALFEPDTFDPYHYCHRPIIVADETMRLSDVILKIRASHSLDKSFDGAIDHDVVLVWGDEKRIITGADIFGRLLKGMSAPKLELHENTEKPL
;
A
#
# COMPACT_ATOMS: atom_id res chain seq x y z
N MET A 1 21.98 -30.68 53.82
CA MET A 1 22.85 -30.86 52.64
C MET A 1 22.10 -31.38 51.43
N THR A 2 21.55 -32.60 51.40
CA THR A 2 20.80 -33.09 50.21
C THR A 2 19.49 -32.34 49.97
N PHE A 3 18.77 -31.98 51.03
CA PHE A 3 17.52 -31.22 50.96
C PHE A 3 17.74 -29.78 50.47
N ASP A 4 18.76 -29.09 50.97
CA ASP A 4 19.09 -27.71 50.56
C ASP A 4 19.51 -27.65 49.08
N VAL A 5 20.30 -28.63 48.62
CA VAL A 5 20.67 -28.77 47.20
C VAL A 5 19.43 -28.98 46.34
N MET A 6 18.47 -29.78 46.79
CA MET A 6 17.21 -29.98 46.07
C MET A 6 16.40 -28.69 45.96
N ILE A 7 16.35 -27.86 47.01
CA ILE A 7 15.66 -26.57 46.96
C ILE A 7 16.37 -25.60 46.02
N TRP A 8 17.70 -25.52 46.05
CA TRP A 8 18.46 -24.69 45.11
C TRP A 8 18.25 -25.12 43.65
N CYS A 9 18.17 -26.43 43.37
CA CYS A 9 17.79 -26.93 42.06
C CYS A 9 16.37 -26.52 41.66
N ALA A 10 15.41 -26.58 42.60
CA ALA A 10 14.05 -26.13 42.36
C ALA A 10 13.97 -24.60 42.10
N ILE A 11 14.74 -23.81 42.85
CA ILE A 11 14.89 -22.36 42.63
C ILE A 11 15.44 -22.08 41.23
N ALA A 12 16.51 -22.77 40.81
CA ALA A 12 17.07 -22.62 39.48
C ALA A 12 16.06 -23.01 38.38
N LEU A 13 15.30 -24.08 38.58
CA LEU A 13 14.22 -24.48 37.68
C LEU A 13 13.14 -23.39 37.61
N CYS A 14 12.71 -22.83 38.74
CA CYS A 14 11.72 -21.76 38.78
C CYS A 14 12.22 -20.50 38.06
N ILE A 15 13.48 -20.10 38.24
CA ILE A 15 14.06 -18.96 37.51
C ILE A 15 14.03 -19.21 35.99
N SER A 16 14.39 -20.42 35.54
CA SER A 16 14.33 -20.74 34.11
C SER A 16 12.90 -20.73 33.54
N GLN A 17 11.92 -21.21 34.30
CA GLN A 17 10.52 -21.17 33.87
C GLN A 17 9.96 -19.74 33.89
N SER A 18 10.30 -18.94 34.90
CA SER A 18 9.99 -17.50 34.97
C SER A 18 10.52 -16.78 33.72
N ALA A 19 11.78 -17.04 33.37
CA ALA A 19 12.41 -16.53 32.14
C ALA A 19 11.66 -16.90 30.87
N ILE A 20 11.22 -18.15 30.75
CA ILE A 20 10.46 -18.63 29.60
C ILE A 20 9.10 -17.94 29.51
N PHE A 21 8.31 -17.92 30.59
CA PHE A 21 6.98 -17.30 30.56
C PHE A 21 7.04 -15.81 30.29
N SER A 22 7.94 -15.10 30.96
CA SER A 22 8.11 -13.67 30.80
C SER A 22 8.58 -13.30 29.38
N GLY A 23 9.60 -14.00 28.87
CA GLY A 23 10.07 -13.82 27.49
C GLY A 23 9.02 -14.18 26.44
N LEU A 24 8.27 -15.27 26.65
CA LEU A 24 7.22 -15.70 25.73
C LEU A 24 6.03 -14.76 25.71
N ASN A 25 5.66 -14.16 26.85
CA ASN A 25 4.64 -13.12 26.86
C ASN A 25 4.98 -12.04 25.83
N LEU A 26 6.20 -11.52 25.89
CA LEU A 26 6.64 -10.51 24.93
C LEU A 26 6.76 -11.09 23.50
N ALA A 27 7.34 -12.28 23.32
CA ALA A 27 7.57 -12.86 21.99
C ALA A 27 6.26 -13.18 21.24
N PHE A 28 5.25 -13.70 21.94
CA PHE A 28 3.94 -13.90 21.33
C PHE A 28 3.33 -12.53 21.02
N PHE A 29 3.34 -11.59 21.96
CA PHE A 29 2.57 -10.35 21.85
C PHE A 29 3.24 -9.18 21.10
N SER A 30 4.53 -9.25 20.76
CA SER A 30 5.27 -8.16 20.11
C SER A 30 4.99 -8.00 18.61
N LEU A 31 4.58 -9.07 17.92
CA LEU A 31 4.21 -9.01 16.50
C LEU A 31 2.71 -8.80 16.35
N SER A 32 2.30 -7.90 15.46
CA SER A 32 0.87 -7.69 15.20
C SER A 32 0.25 -8.89 14.50
N ARG A 33 -1.07 -9.07 14.65
CA ARG A 33 -1.81 -10.12 13.94
C ARG A 33 -1.65 -10.02 12.42
N LEU A 34 -1.68 -8.79 11.88
CA LEU A 34 -1.46 -8.53 10.46
C LEU A 34 -0.05 -8.98 10.00
N GLN A 35 0.99 -8.69 10.79
CA GLN A 35 2.35 -9.14 10.49
C GLN A 35 2.46 -10.67 10.47
N LEU A 36 1.82 -11.35 11.42
CA LEU A 36 1.78 -12.82 11.45
C LEU A 36 1.02 -13.40 10.25
N GLU A 37 -0.07 -12.76 9.81
CA GLU A 37 -0.83 -13.14 8.61
C GLU A 37 0.00 -12.99 7.34
N MET A 38 0.70 -11.87 7.18
CA MET A 38 1.62 -11.67 6.06
C MET A 38 2.75 -12.71 6.04
N GLU A 39 3.39 -12.98 7.19
CA GLU A 39 4.47 -13.97 7.27
C GLU A 39 3.96 -15.41 7.03
N SER A 40 2.77 -15.74 7.52
CA SER A 40 2.16 -17.05 7.26
C SER A 40 1.78 -17.22 5.80
N ALA A 41 1.29 -16.17 5.13
CA ALA A 41 1.00 -16.17 3.70
C ALA A 41 2.26 -16.39 2.84
N LYS A 42 3.44 -15.98 3.32
CA LYS A 42 4.74 -16.27 2.70
C LYS A 42 5.24 -17.70 2.93
N GLY A 43 4.49 -18.55 3.64
CA GLY A 43 4.86 -19.93 3.96
C GLY A 43 5.79 -20.07 5.18
N ASN A 44 5.86 -19.07 6.06
CA ASN A 44 6.68 -19.14 7.25
C ASN A 44 6.05 -20.06 8.32
N GLU A 45 6.57 -21.28 8.45
CA GLU A 45 6.15 -22.28 9.44
C GLU A 45 6.15 -21.76 10.89
N ALA A 46 7.07 -20.84 11.22
CA ALA A 46 7.12 -20.26 12.56
C ALA A 46 5.90 -19.36 12.82
N ALA A 47 5.51 -18.56 11.84
CA ALA A 47 4.33 -17.69 11.92
C ALA A 47 3.04 -18.50 11.99
N ILE A 48 2.91 -19.57 11.20
CA ILE A 48 1.74 -20.46 11.22
C ILE A 48 1.53 -21.06 12.62
N LYS A 49 2.61 -21.55 13.26
CA LYS A 49 2.55 -22.12 14.62
C LYS A 49 2.15 -21.08 15.67
N VAL A 50 2.73 -19.90 15.61
CA VAL A 50 2.45 -18.80 16.54
C VAL A 50 1.01 -18.30 16.37
N MET A 51 0.55 -18.17 15.12
CA MET A 51 -0.82 -17.78 14.80
C MET A 51 -1.85 -18.80 15.30
N ALA A 52 -1.57 -20.09 15.16
CA ALA A 52 -2.46 -21.13 15.68
C ALA A 52 -2.68 -21.01 17.20
N LEU A 53 -1.67 -20.58 17.95
CA LEU A 53 -1.77 -20.31 19.40
C LEU A 53 -2.47 -18.98 19.69
N ARG A 54 -2.24 -17.95 18.87
CA ARG A 54 -2.89 -16.64 19.00
C ARG A 54 -4.35 -16.59 18.57
N ASN A 55 -4.86 -17.62 17.90
CA ASN A 55 -6.29 -17.73 17.58
C ASN A 55 -7.18 -17.64 18.84
N ASP A 56 -6.67 -18.11 19.99
CA ASP A 56 -7.26 -17.90 21.31
C ASP A 56 -6.29 -17.08 22.18
N SER A 57 -6.10 -15.81 21.77
CA SER A 57 -5.09 -14.91 22.36
C SER A 57 -5.32 -14.65 23.84
N ASN A 58 -6.57 -14.51 24.28
CA ASN A 58 -6.90 -14.33 25.70
C ASN A 58 -6.57 -15.59 26.52
N PHE A 59 -6.78 -16.79 25.96
CA PHE A 59 -6.37 -18.03 26.62
C PHE A 59 -4.86 -18.21 26.68
N LEU A 60 -4.15 -17.86 25.59
CA LEU A 60 -2.70 -17.84 25.54
C LEU A 60 -2.12 -16.87 26.58
N LEU A 61 -2.60 -15.61 26.58
CA LEU A 61 -2.21 -14.58 27.54
C LEU A 61 -2.45 -15.05 28.97
N SER A 62 -3.66 -15.52 29.27
CA SER A 62 -4.04 -16.03 30.58
C SER A 62 -3.13 -17.17 31.05
N THR A 63 -2.83 -18.15 30.18
CA THR A 63 -1.95 -19.28 30.49
C THR A 63 -0.54 -18.80 30.84
N ILE A 64 0.00 -17.87 30.05
CA ILE A 64 1.34 -17.32 30.27
C ILE A 64 1.39 -16.54 31.59
N LEU A 65 0.38 -15.71 31.88
CA LEU A 65 0.32 -14.90 33.10
C LEU A 65 0.14 -15.76 34.35
N TRP A 66 -0.74 -16.76 34.32
CA TRP A 66 -0.91 -17.71 35.44
C TRP A 66 0.40 -18.47 35.72
N GLY A 67 1.09 -18.92 34.68
CA GLY A 67 2.39 -19.56 34.80
C GLY A 67 3.44 -18.63 35.40
N ASN A 68 3.57 -17.41 34.85
CA ASN A 68 4.56 -16.43 35.29
C ASN A 68 4.38 -16.07 36.77
N VAL A 69 3.16 -15.64 37.14
CA VAL A 69 2.84 -15.26 38.52
C VAL A 69 3.00 -16.45 39.46
N GLY A 70 2.50 -17.63 39.07
CA GLY A 70 2.59 -18.83 39.89
C GLY A 70 4.04 -19.24 40.20
N ILE A 71 4.92 -19.20 39.19
CA ILE A 71 6.33 -19.56 39.36
C ILE A 71 7.10 -18.51 40.15
N ASN A 72 6.81 -17.22 39.94
CA ASN A 72 7.45 -16.14 40.72
C ASN A 72 7.08 -16.22 42.22
N VAL A 73 5.80 -16.54 42.51
CA VAL A 73 5.35 -16.78 43.88
C VAL A 73 6.03 -18.03 44.45
N LEU A 74 6.07 -19.14 43.70
CA LEU A 74 6.73 -20.37 44.14
C LEU A 74 8.23 -20.16 44.41
N LEU A 75 8.92 -19.44 43.54
CA LEU A 75 10.34 -19.06 43.70
C LEU A 75 10.57 -18.24 44.97
N THR A 76 9.67 -17.31 45.28
CA THR A 76 9.75 -16.50 46.50
C THR A 76 9.55 -17.35 47.74
N LEU A 77 8.57 -18.26 47.74
CA LEU A 77 8.34 -19.19 48.85
C LEU A 77 9.51 -20.16 49.06
N LEU A 78 10.09 -20.68 47.97
CA LEU A 78 11.28 -21.53 48.04
C LEU A 78 12.50 -20.77 48.55
N SER A 79 12.67 -19.51 48.11
CA SER A 79 13.76 -18.64 48.58
C SER A 79 13.64 -18.40 50.09
N ASP A 80 12.43 -18.17 50.60
CA ASP A 80 12.18 -17.93 52.04
C ASP A 80 12.44 -19.17 52.90
N SER A 81 12.32 -20.36 52.31
CA SER A 81 12.64 -21.62 53.01
C SER A 81 14.14 -21.85 53.22
N VAL A 82 15.01 -21.15 52.49
CA VAL A 82 16.48 -21.33 52.52
C VAL A 82 17.23 -20.07 52.98
N LEU A 83 16.68 -18.89 52.70
CA LEU A 83 17.24 -17.58 53.04
C LEU A 83 16.39 -16.91 54.13
N MET A 84 17.03 -16.18 55.05
CA MET A 84 16.33 -15.58 56.19
C MET A 84 15.90 -14.13 55.94
N GLY A 85 14.62 -13.85 56.10
CA GLY A 85 14.05 -12.49 56.16
C GLY A 85 14.36 -11.64 54.93
N ALA A 86 14.94 -10.46 55.12
CA ALA A 86 15.22 -9.50 54.05
C ALA A 86 16.12 -10.05 52.92
N SER A 87 16.97 -11.04 53.22
CA SER A 87 17.85 -11.66 52.21
C SER A 87 17.08 -12.49 51.18
N SER A 88 16.02 -13.20 51.60
CA SER A 88 15.13 -13.95 50.71
C SER A 88 14.40 -13.02 49.75
N PHE A 89 13.81 -11.95 50.29
CA PHE A 89 13.11 -10.94 49.50
C PHE A 89 14.02 -10.27 48.47
N LEU A 90 15.22 -9.83 48.88
CA LEU A 90 16.17 -9.21 47.96
C LEU A 90 16.64 -10.18 46.88
N PHE A 91 16.95 -11.43 47.27
CA PHE A 91 17.37 -12.46 46.33
C PHE A 91 16.27 -12.75 45.30
N SER A 92 15.04 -13.04 45.74
CA SER A 92 13.93 -13.36 44.84
C SER A 92 13.61 -12.17 43.93
N THR A 93 13.59 -10.95 44.46
CA THR A 93 13.35 -9.73 43.68
C THR A 93 14.40 -9.56 42.58
N ILE A 94 15.70 -9.62 42.92
CA ILE A 94 16.76 -9.43 41.92
C ILE A 94 16.78 -10.59 40.91
N ALA A 95 16.63 -11.83 41.38
CA ALA A 95 16.65 -13.00 40.51
C ALA A 95 15.47 -13.00 39.53
N ILE A 96 14.24 -12.74 40.01
CA ILE A 96 13.04 -12.64 39.17
C ILE A 96 13.21 -11.47 38.19
N THR A 97 13.48 -10.27 38.67
CA THR A 97 13.49 -9.08 37.81
C THR A 97 14.62 -9.14 36.77
N ILE A 98 15.85 -9.44 37.17
CA ILE A 98 16.99 -9.36 36.23
C ILE A 98 17.07 -10.62 35.36
N ILE A 99 17.03 -11.80 35.99
CA ILE A 99 17.27 -13.09 35.31
C ILE A 99 15.97 -13.68 34.75
N GLY A 100 14.87 -13.56 35.49
CA GLY A 100 13.56 -14.08 35.11
C GLY A 100 12.77 -13.17 34.16
N GLU A 101 13.00 -11.86 34.15
CA GLU A 101 12.16 -10.94 33.37
C GLU A 101 12.93 -10.10 32.37
N ILE A 102 13.81 -9.20 32.81
CA ILE A 102 14.45 -8.20 31.94
C ILE A 102 15.33 -8.86 30.87
N THR A 103 16.23 -9.76 31.28
CA THR A 103 17.17 -10.40 30.34
C THR A 103 16.45 -11.25 29.29
N PRO A 104 15.52 -12.15 29.69
CA PRO A 104 14.76 -12.95 28.73
C PRO A 104 13.88 -12.09 27.82
N GLN A 105 13.15 -11.11 28.35
CA GLN A 105 12.32 -10.24 27.53
C GLN A 105 13.14 -9.49 26.48
N ALA A 106 14.29 -8.94 26.84
CA ALA A 106 15.17 -8.25 25.89
C ALA A 106 15.67 -9.17 24.76
N TYR A 107 16.02 -10.42 25.08
CA TYR A 107 16.46 -11.40 24.07
C TYR A 107 15.30 -11.87 23.18
N PHE A 108 14.15 -12.16 23.79
CA PHE A 108 12.96 -12.67 23.12
C PHE A 108 12.32 -11.61 22.23
N SER A 109 12.34 -10.33 22.61
CA SER A 109 11.87 -9.21 21.77
C SER A 109 12.58 -9.18 20.41
N ARG A 110 13.89 -9.43 20.37
CA ARG A 110 14.69 -9.42 19.14
C ARG A 110 14.51 -10.68 18.29
N ASN A 111 14.09 -11.78 18.91
CA ASN A 111 13.96 -13.10 18.28
C ASN A 111 12.53 -13.65 18.40
N ALA A 112 11.53 -12.77 18.44
CA ALA A 112 10.17 -13.07 18.89
C ALA A 112 9.56 -14.27 18.17
N LEU A 113 9.52 -14.21 16.84
CA LEU A 113 8.92 -15.27 16.01
C LEU A 113 9.61 -16.62 16.19
N LYS A 114 10.95 -16.62 16.23
CA LYS A 114 11.77 -17.82 16.40
C LYS A 114 11.54 -18.46 17.76
N MET A 115 11.60 -17.68 18.83
CA MET A 115 11.46 -18.17 20.20
C MET A 115 10.03 -18.63 20.50
N ALA A 116 9.02 -17.86 20.08
CA ALA A 116 7.62 -18.21 20.22
C ALA A 116 7.31 -19.53 19.48
N SER A 117 7.83 -19.71 18.26
CA SER A 117 7.66 -20.96 17.52
C SER A 117 8.37 -22.15 18.17
N LEU A 118 9.64 -21.98 18.58
CA LEU A 118 10.45 -23.04 19.19
C LEU A 118 9.81 -23.56 20.48
N LEU A 119 9.29 -22.65 21.32
CA LEU A 119 8.71 -22.97 22.62
C LEU A 119 7.18 -23.14 22.57
N SER A 120 6.57 -23.09 21.38
CA SER A 120 5.14 -23.36 21.18
C SER A 120 4.69 -24.71 21.79
N PRO A 121 5.45 -25.83 21.65
CA PRO A 121 5.06 -27.10 22.28
C PRO A 121 5.02 -27.03 23.81
N LEU A 122 5.95 -26.29 24.42
CA LEU A 122 6.01 -26.10 25.86
C LEU A 122 4.79 -25.32 26.36
N ILE A 123 4.38 -24.26 25.64
CA ILE A 123 3.16 -23.52 25.97
C ILE A 123 1.91 -24.37 25.83
N LYS A 124 1.81 -25.21 24.79
CA LYS A 124 0.68 -26.15 24.67
C LYS A 124 0.57 -27.10 25.86
N PHE A 125 1.71 -27.57 26.39
CA PHE A 125 1.72 -28.35 27.62
C PHE A 125 1.15 -27.56 28.80
N TYR A 126 1.58 -26.30 28.99
CA TYR A 126 1.05 -25.44 30.05
C TYR A 126 -0.40 -25.03 29.86
N GLN A 127 -0.88 -24.89 28.62
CA GLN A 127 -2.29 -24.65 28.33
C GLN A 127 -3.16 -25.81 28.82
N ILE A 128 -2.69 -27.06 28.69
CA ILE A 128 -3.37 -28.24 29.22
C ILE A 128 -3.32 -28.23 30.76
N LEU A 129 -2.13 -27.98 31.33
CA LEU A 129 -1.94 -27.97 32.79
C LEU A 129 -2.79 -26.91 33.50
N PHE A 130 -2.80 -25.69 32.96
CA PHE A 130 -3.54 -24.56 33.54
C PHE A 130 -4.94 -24.41 32.96
N TYR A 131 -5.44 -25.36 32.15
CA TYR A 131 -6.73 -25.23 31.48
C TYR A 131 -7.88 -24.85 32.44
N ILE A 132 -7.91 -25.47 33.62
CA ILE A 132 -8.94 -25.29 34.65
C ILE A 132 -9.02 -23.83 35.13
N VAL A 133 -7.90 -23.13 35.23
CA VAL A 133 -7.83 -21.74 35.73
C VAL A 133 -7.72 -20.72 34.60
N ALA A 134 -6.92 -21.02 33.58
CA ALA A 134 -6.62 -20.09 32.49
C ALA A 134 -7.82 -19.91 31.56
N LYS A 135 -8.61 -20.97 31.28
CA LYS A 135 -9.75 -20.88 30.37
C LYS A 135 -10.90 -20.03 30.93
N PRO A 136 -11.31 -20.16 32.21
CA PRO A 136 -12.28 -19.25 32.81
C PRO A 136 -11.81 -17.79 32.79
N THR A 137 -10.55 -17.52 33.13
CA THR A 137 -9.99 -16.15 33.05
C THR A 137 -10.06 -15.61 31.62
N ALA A 138 -9.75 -16.44 30.61
CA ALA A 138 -9.84 -16.05 29.20
C ALA A 138 -11.28 -15.73 28.77
N LEU A 139 -12.27 -16.50 29.22
CA LEU A 139 -13.68 -16.23 28.93
C LEU A 139 -14.17 -14.92 29.54
N VAL A 140 -13.68 -14.57 30.73
CA VAL A 140 -13.96 -13.27 31.35
C VAL A 140 -13.35 -12.12 30.52
N LEU A 141 -12.12 -12.29 30.05
CA LEU A 141 -11.46 -11.32 29.17
C LEU A 141 -12.18 -11.20 27.82
N ASP A 142 -12.58 -12.33 27.22
CA ASP A 142 -13.35 -12.36 25.97
C ASP A 142 -14.68 -11.60 26.10
N ALA A 143 -15.37 -11.76 27.24
CA ALA A 143 -16.65 -11.09 27.49
C ALA A 143 -16.48 -9.58 27.73
N TRP A 144 -15.36 -9.15 28.31
CA TRP A 144 -15.14 -7.75 28.68
C TRP A 144 -14.48 -6.93 27.57
N LEU A 145 -13.42 -7.46 26.95
CA LEU A 145 -12.58 -6.75 25.98
C LEU A 145 -12.81 -7.22 24.54
N GLY A 146 -13.46 -8.37 24.35
CA GLY A 146 -13.56 -9.03 23.06
C GLY A 146 -12.28 -9.81 22.70
N LYS A 147 -12.30 -10.43 21.52
CA LYS A 147 -11.16 -11.17 20.98
C LYS A 147 -10.19 -10.22 20.28
N GLU A 148 -8.93 -10.62 20.19
CA GLU A 148 -7.93 -9.88 19.42
C GLU A 148 -8.36 -9.76 17.94
N GLY A 149 -8.66 -8.53 17.51
CA GLY A 149 -8.96 -8.20 16.13
C GLY A 149 -7.70 -7.94 15.31
N ILE A 150 -7.86 -7.86 13.98
CA ILE A 150 -6.83 -7.33 13.09
C ILE A 150 -7.06 -5.82 13.02
N THR A 151 -6.07 -5.04 13.46
CA THR A 151 -6.07 -3.60 13.20
C THR A 151 -5.55 -3.38 11.78
N TYR A 152 -6.46 -3.00 10.89
CA TYR A 152 -6.11 -2.58 9.53
C TYR A 152 -5.67 -1.12 9.54
N PHE A 153 -4.68 -0.80 8.71
CA PHE A 153 -4.22 0.58 8.56
C PHE A 153 -5.19 1.38 7.72
N ALA A 154 -5.53 2.58 8.18
CA ALA A 154 -6.21 3.56 7.33
C ALA A 154 -5.25 4.07 6.25
N GLU A 155 -5.77 4.59 5.13
CA GLU A 155 -4.94 5.11 4.05
C GLU A 155 -3.98 6.22 4.53
N SER A 156 -4.43 7.09 5.43
CA SER A 156 -3.60 8.14 6.02
C SER A 156 -2.42 7.58 6.82
N GLU A 157 -2.60 6.46 7.50
CA GLU A 157 -1.53 5.76 8.21
C GLU A 157 -0.56 5.10 7.22
N LEU A 158 -1.08 4.48 6.16
CA LEU A 158 -0.26 3.88 5.10
C LEU A 158 0.60 4.94 4.39
N ARG A 159 0.02 6.09 4.04
CA ARG A 159 0.76 7.24 3.52
C ARG A 159 1.84 7.71 4.49
N GLY A 160 1.53 7.76 5.79
CA GLY A 160 2.49 8.09 6.84
C GLY A 160 3.68 7.12 6.91
N ILE A 161 3.41 5.81 6.79
CA ILE A 161 4.43 4.75 6.75
C ILE A 161 5.32 4.93 5.52
N ILE A 162 4.73 5.09 4.33
CA ILE A 162 5.49 5.28 3.09
C ILE A 162 6.36 6.54 3.20
N ARG A 163 5.82 7.65 3.72
CA ARG A 163 6.59 8.88 3.91
C ARG A 163 7.77 8.69 4.86
N LYS A 164 7.58 7.97 5.97
CA LYS A 164 8.67 7.66 6.90
C LYS A 164 9.73 6.75 6.27
N HIS A 165 9.32 5.85 5.38
CA HIS A 165 10.22 4.99 4.62
C HIS A 165 11.06 5.78 3.61
N ILE A 166 10.46 6.77 2.93
CA ILE A 166 11.12 7.70 2.01
C ILE A 166 12.15 8.59 2.74
N GLU A 167 11.84 9.03 3.96
CA GLU A 167 12.71 9.89 4.79
C GLU A 167 13.93 9.16 5.37
N ALA A 168 13.93 7.83 5.42
CA ALA A 168 15.07 7.06 5.92
C ALA A 168 16.21 7.04 4.87
N GLU A 169 17.39 7.54 5.24
CA GLU A 169 18.59 7.75 4.38
C GLU A 169 19.16 6.50 3.67
N GLU A 170 18.58 5.31 3.81
CA GLU A 170 19.10 4.04 3.24
C GLU A 170 18.38 3.58 1.95
N ALA A 171 17.52 4.42 1.36
CA ALA A 171 16.53 3.98 0.38
C ALA A 171 16.58 4.73 -0.97
N ASP A 172 17.76 5.02 -1.53
CA ASP A 172 17.89 5.85 -2.74
C ASP A 172 17.11 5.33 -3.97
N VAL A 173 16.97 4.01 -4.13
CA VAL A 173 16.20 3.41 -5.25
C VAL A 173 14.71 3.25 -4.91
N GLN A 174 14.38 3.03 -3.63
CA GLN A 174 12.99 2.89 -3.16
C GLN A 174 12.30 4.26 -2.95
N HIS A 175 13.06 5.36 -2.95
CA HIS A 175 12.55 6.73 -2.83
C HIS A 175 11.59 7.08 -3.97
N VAL A 176 11.93 6.67 -5.21
CA VAL A 176 11.11 6.85 -6.40
C VAL A 176 9.80 6.07 -6.27
N GLU A 177 9.85 4.80 -5.89
CA GLU A 177 8.66 3.95 -5.71
C GLU A 177 7.70 4.50 -4.65
N GLY A 178 8.25 4.99 -3.53
CA GLY A 178 7.47 5.62 -2.47
C GLY A 178 6.77 6.90 -2.94
N ILE A 179 7.47 7.79 -3.65
CA ILE A 179 6.87 9.01 -4.21
C ILE A 179 5.76 8.65 -5.21
N GLY A 180 6.00 7.69 -6.10
CA GLY A 180 5.01 7.20 -7.05
C GLY A 180 3.75 6.68 -6.36
N ALA A 181 3.89 5.88 -5.30
CA ALA A 181 2.77 5.40 -4.50
C ALA A 181 1.99 6.55 -3.84
N LEU A 182 2.67 7.54 -3.27
CA LEU A 182 2.02 8.73 -2.69
C LEU A 182 1.29 9.58 -3.75
N ASN A 183 1.86 9.72 -4.94
CA ASN A 183 1.22 10.40 -6.05
C ASN A 183 -0.07 9.66 -6.46
N PHE A 184 -0.06 8.33 -6.47
CA PHE A 184 -1.24 7.52 -6.78
C PHE A 184 -2.35 7.74 -5.75
N PHE A 185 -2.03 7.74 -4.45
CA PHE A 185 -3.01 8.08 -3.41
C PHE A 185 -3.56 9.50 -3.56
N SER A 186 -2.76 10.46 -4.04
CA SER A 186 -3.21 11.84 -4.21
C SER A 186 -4.22 12.05 -5.35
N LEU A 187 -4.39 11.07 -6.25
CA LEU A 187 -5.32 11.16 -7.39
C LEU A 187 -6.78 11.35 -6.94
N ASP A 188 -7.16 10.80 -5.80
CA ASP A 188 -8.49 10.96 -5.20
C ASP A 188 -8.77 12.39 -4.72
N GLU A 189 -7.72 13.20 -4.53
CA GLU A 189 -7.82 14.57 -4.02
C GLU A 189 -7.81 15.63 -5.13
N ILE A 190 -7.44 15.24 -6.35
CA ILE A 190 -7.27 16.15 -7.49
C ILE A 190 -8.54 16.15 -8.31
N SER A 191 -9.12 17.34 -8.49
CA SER A 191 -10.22 17.54 -9.45
C SER A 191 -9.67 17.59 -10.88
N VAL A 192 -10.48 17.10 -11.82
CA VAL A 192 -10.19 17.12 -13.26
C VAL A 192 -9.88 18.52 -13.80
N THR A 193 -10.38 19.58 -13.16
CA THR A 193 -10.11 20.98 -13.55
C THR A 193 -8.68 21.43 -13.28
N LYS A 194 -7.91 20.68 -12.49
CA LYS A 194 -6.52 21.04 -12.13
C LYS A 194 -5.46 20.35 -12.99
N GLU A 195 -5.87 19.49 -13.90
CA GLU A 195 -4.98 18.71 -14.76
C GLU A 195 -5.36 18.91 -16.23
N GLY A 196 -4.43 18.57 -17.13
CA GLY A 196 -4.58 18.79 -18.56
C GLY A 196 -4.45 20.25 -18.98
N GLU A 197 -4.64 20.47 -20.27
CA GLU A 197 -4.51 21.76 -20.92
C GLU A 197 -5.87 22.39 -21.19
N VAL A 198 -5.93 23.71 -21.18
CA VAL A 198 -7.14 24.45 -21.57
C VAL A 198 -7.29 24.38 -23.07
N ILE A 199 -8.49 24.04 -23.54
CA ILE A 199 -8.77 23.91 -24.97
C ILE A 199 -8.90 25.30 -25.58
N ASP A 200 -8.12 25.58 -26.61
CA ASP A 200 -8.24 26.81 -27.39
C ASP A 200 -9.58 26.81 -28.15
N PRO A 201 -10.35 27.92 -28.13
CA PRO A 201 -11.60 28.03 -28.88
C PRO A 201 -11.46 27.77 -30.39
N ASP A 202 -10.31 28.09 -30.99
CA ASP A 202 -10.02 27.81 -32.40
C ASP A 202 -9.75 26.32 -32.67
N SER A 203 -9.48 25.52 -31.63
CA SER A 203 -9.40 24.05 -31.69
C SER A 203 -10.77 23.38 -31.59
N ILE A 204 -11.88 24.12 -31.60
CA ILE A 204 -13.24 23.56 -31.55
C ILE A 204 -13.93 23.78 -32.90
N ILE A 205 -14.25 22.70 -33.60
CA ILE A 205 -14.89 22.76 -34.92
C ILE A 205 -16.24 22.04 -34.86
N ALA A 206 -17.31 22.79 -35.11
CA ALA A 206 -18.65 22.21 -35.24
C ALA A 206 -18.86 21.63 -36.65
N LEU A 207 -19.35 20.39 -36.72
CA LEU A 207 -19.72 19.71 -37.96
C LEU A 207 -21.16 19.20 -37.90
N PRO A 208 -21.85 19.08 -39.05
CA PRO A 208 -23.16 18.44 -39.11
C PRO A 208 -23.03 16.95 -38.79
N THR A 209 -24.02 16.39 -38.08
CA THR A 209 -23.94 15.02 -37.54
C THR A 209 -25.11 14.17 -37.99
N LYS A 210 -24.87 12.87 -38.20
CA LYS A 210 -25.92 11.87 -38.44
C LYS A 210 -25.71 10.69 -37.50
N LEU A 211 -26.66 10.44 -36.60
CA LEU A 211 -26.59 9.36 -35.59
C LEU A 211 -25.26 9.40 -34.81
N ASP A 212 -24.91 10.58 -34.28
CA ASP A 212 -23.70 10.86 -33.48
C ASP A 212 -22.35 10.72 -34.20
N LEU A 213 -22.35 10.46 -35.51
CA LEU A 213 -21.17 10.53 -36.36
C LEU A 213 -21.09 11.90 -37.05
N PRO A 214 -20.02 12.69 -36.83
CA PRO A 214 -19.81 13.93 -37.55
C PRO A 214 -19.50 13.64 -39.01
N ILE A 215 -20.16 14.39 -39.90
CA ILE A 215 -19.98 14.28 -41.34
C ILE A 215 -18.87 15.24 -41.75
N PHE A 216 -17.71 14.70 -42.09
CA PHE A 216 -16.64 15.48 -42.68
C PHE A 216 -17.07 16.02 -44.05
N PRO A 217 -16.78 17.30 -44.36
CA PRO A 217 -17.07 17.86 -45.68
C PRO A 217 -16.26 17.15 -46.77
N GLU A 218 -16.63 17.32 -48.04
CA GLU A 218 -15.79 16.85 -49.15
C GLU A 218 -14.42 17.53 -49.07
N LEU A 219 -13.39 16.75 -48.74
CA LEU A 219 -12.04 17.25 -48.58
C LEU A 219 -11.38 17.33 -49.94
N THR A 220 -11.27 18.55 -50.48
CA THR A 220 -10.22 18.84 -51.46
C THR A 220 -8.89 18.72 -50.73
N LEU A 221 -8.09 17.72 -51.09
CA LEU A 221 -6.84 17.38 -50.41
C LEU A 221 -5.73 18.35 -50.86
N SER A 222 -5.94 19.64 -50.58
CA SER A 222 -5.06 20.75 -50.92
C SER A 222 -5.04 21.77 -49.78
N ALA A 223 -3.96 22.56 -49.69
CA ALA A 223 -3.79 23.59 -48.65
C ALA A 223 -4.85 24.71 -48.68
N ASP A 224 -5.67 24.77 -49.73
CA ASP A 224 -6.75 25.75 -49.88
C ASP A 224 -8.09 25.24 -49.35
N ASN A 225 -8.15 24.04 -48.79
CA ASN A 225 -9.37 23.52 -48.18
C ASN A 225 -9.70 24.24 -46.86
N ASP A 226 -10.95 24.72 -46.76
CA ASP A 226 -11.43 25.46 -45.60
C ASP A 226 -11.39 24.64 -44.30
N PHE A 227 -11.67 23.34 -44.36
CA PHE A 227 -11.61 22.46 -43.19
C PHE A 227 -10.17 22.23 -42.73
N LEU A 228 -9.24 21.94 -43.66
CA LEU A 228 -7.82 21.78 -43.33
C LEU A 228 -7.22 23.08 -42.75
N ARG A 229 -7.62 24.24 -43.27
CA ARG A 229 -7.21 25.55 -42.72
C ARG A 229 -7.75 25.79 -41.31
N LYS A 230 -8.99 25.40 -41.03
CA LYS A 230 -9.57 25.46 -39.67
C LYS A 230 -8.84 24.53 -38.71
N LEU A 231 -8.54 23.31 -39.15
CA LEU A 231 -7.79 22.32 -38.37
C LEU A 231 -6.38 22.84 -38.03
N HIS A 232 -5.69 23.44 -39.00
CA HIS A 232 -4.36 24.03 -38.81
C HIS A 232 -4.36 25.32 -37.96
N LYS A 233 -5.45 26.09 -37.97
CA LYS A 233 -5.52 27.45 -37.38
C LYS A 233 -5.08 27.49 -35.92
N SER A 234 -5.45 26.49 -35.13
CA SER A 234 -5.15 26.45 -33.70
C SER A 234 -3.69 26.16 -33.39
N GLY A 235 -2.96 25.48 -34.29
CA GLY A 235 -1.58 25.05 -34.07
C GLY A 235 -1.40 23.98 -32.98
N TYR A 236 -2.48 23.46 -32.41
CA TYR A 236 -2.47 22.39 -31.42
C TYR A 236 -2.65 21.02 -32.07
N ASN A 237 -2.05 20.00 -31.46
CA ASN A 237 -2.13 18.62 -31.96
C ASN A 237 -3.54 18.04 -31.87
N TRP A 238 -4.33 18.48 -30.89
CA TRP A 238 -5.67 17.96 -30.65
C TRP A 238 -6.73 18.99 -31.00
N VAL A 239 -7.64 18.61 -31.91
CA VAL A 239 -8.80 19.45 -32.31
C VAL A 239 -10.10 18.71 -32.02
N ILE A 240 -11.04 19.38 -31.37
CA ILE A 240 -12.30 18.80 -30.91
C ILE A 240 -13.37 19.04 -31.96
N ILE A 241 -14.01 17.96 -32.41
CA ILE A 241 -15.18 18.01 -33.28
C ILE A 241 -16.43 17.94 -32.43
N THR A 242 -17.27 18.96 -32.56
CA THR A 242 -18.59 19.03 -31.89
C THR A 242 -19.71 18.86 -32.89
N ASN A 243 -20.91 18.53 -32.40
CA ASN A 243 -22.13 18.76 -33.15
C ASN A 243 -22.43 20.28 -33.26
N GLU A 244 -23.47 20.64 -34.01
CA GLU A 244 -23.91 22.04 -34.16
C GLU A 244 -24.45 22.65 -32.84
N GLU A 245 -24.80 21.81 -31.87
CA GLU A 245 -25.22 22.22 -30.52
C GLU A 245 -24.03 22.46 -29.56
N GLY A 246 -22.80 22.20 -30.02
CA GLY A 246 -21.57 22.40 -29.23
C GLY A 246 -21.20 21.24 -28.30
N TRP A 247 -21.83 20.08 -28.45
CA TRP A 247 -21.50 18.86 -27.72
C TRP A 247 -20.33 18.12 -28.40
N PRO A 248 -19.26 17.73 -27.67
CA PRO A 248 -18.09 17.10 -28.25
C PRO A 248 -18.39 15.65 -28.64
N LEU A 249 -17.86 15.24 -29.79
CA LEU A 249 -18.09 13.90 -30.35
C LEU A 249 -16.78 13.16 -30.59
N LEU A 250 -15.80 13.82 -31.22
CA LEU A 250 -14.50 13.24 -31.57
C LEU A 250 -13.37 14.21 -31.25
N VAL A 251 -12.18 13.67 -31.03
CA VAL A 251 -10.92 14.42 -30.97
C VAL A 251 -10.06 13.99 -32.14
N VAL A 252 -9.56 14.93 -32.92
CA VAL A 252 -8.74 14.70 -34.11
C VAL A 252 -7.28 14.97 -33.76
N ASP A 253 -6.39 14.03 -34.10
CA ASP A 253 -4.95 14.29 -34.21
C ASP A 253 -4.72 15.13 -35.47
N ALA A 254 -4.62 16.45 -35.29
CA ALA A 254 -4.49 17.42 -36.37
C ALA A 254 -3.20 17.19 -37.19
N ASP A 255 -2.10 16.82 -36.54
CA ASP A 255 -0.82 16.61 -37.21
C ASP A 255 -0.84 15.36 -38.09
N GLY A 256 -1.36 14.25 -37.57
CA GLY A 256 -1.57 13.03 -38.34
C GLY A 256 -2.54 13.23 -39.49
N PHE A 257 -3.68 13.88 -39.21
CA PHE A 257 -4.73 14.16 -40.18
C PHE A 257 -4.22 15.03 -41.33
N LEU A 258 -3.59 16.18 -41.02
CA LEU A 258 -3.09 17.11 -42.05
C LEU A 258 -1.99 16.46 -42.90
N ARG A 259 -1.11 15.67 -42.29
CA ARG A 259 -0.03 14.98 -42.99
C ARG A 259 -0.56 13.96 -43.97
N SER A 260 -1.47 13.09 -43.55
CA SER A 260 -2.03 12.08 -44.44
C SER A 260 -2.92 12.70 -45.52
N ALA A 261 -3.73 13.70 -45.15
CA ALA A 261 -4.58 14.42 -46.12
C ALA A 261 -3.76 15.07 -47.24
N LEU A 262 -2.60 15.66 -46.95
CA LEU A 262 -1.80 16.39 -47.95
C LEU A 262 -0.84 15.51 -48.75
N PHE A 263 -0.31 14.44 -48.15
CA PHE A 263 0.77 13.64 -48.76
C PHE A 263 0.34 12.23 -49.19
N GLU A 264 -0.78 11.71 -48.68
CA GLU A 264 -1.25 10.34 -48.95
C GLU A 264 -2.74 10.30 -49.35
N PRO A 265 -3.16 11.08 -50.38
CA PRO A 265 -4.57 11.29 -50.67
C PRO A 265 -5.33 10.03 -51.13
N ASP A 266 -4.63 9.05 -51.70
CA ASP A 266 -5.22 7.82 -52.23
C ASP A 266 -5.69 6.84 -51.13
N THR A 267 -5.13 6.95 -49.92
CA THR A 267 -5.41 6.06 -48.78
C THR A 267 -5.99 6.79 -47.57
N PHE A 268 -6.30 8.07 -47.73
CA PHE A 268 -6.70 8.93 -46.62
C PHE A 268 -8.12 8.61 -46.14
N ASP A 269 -8.24 8.25 -44.86
CA ASP A 269 -9.51 8.14 -44.14
C ASP A 269 -9.50 9.09 -42.93
N PRO A 270 -10.38 10.13 -42.91
CA PRO A 270 -10.52 11.07 -41.80
C PRO A 270 -10.66 10.39 -40.42
N TYR A 271 -11.41 9.28 -40.36
CA TYR A 271 -11.77 8.65 -39.09
C TYR A 271 -10.59 7.91 -38.45
N HIS A 272 -9.54 7.56 -39.21
CA HIS A 272 -8.35 6.91 -38.68
C HIS A 272 -7.57 7.79 -37.70
N TYR A 273 -7.69 9.11 -37.86
CA TYR A 273 -7.05 10.12 -37.01
C TYR A 273 -8.02 10.69 -35.96
N CYS A 274 -9.18 10.07 -35.81
CA CYS A 274 -10.21 10.48 -34.85
C CYS A 274 -10.26 9.51 -33.68
N HIS A 275 -10.22 10.07 -32.47
CA HIS A 275 -10.36 9.34 -31.22
C HIS A 275 -11.71 9.68 -30.58
N ARG A 276 -12.34 8.68 -29.94
CA ARG A 276 -13.53 8.90 -29.11
C ARG A 276 -13.08 9.32 -27.71
N PRO A 277 -13.39 10.55 -27.28
CA PRO A 277 -13.01 11.01 -25.96
C PRO A 277 -13.94 10.46 -24.89
N ILE A 278 -13.44 10.38 -23.67
CA ILE A 278 -14.29 10.27 -22.49
C ILE A 278 -14.71 11.68 -22.08
N ILE A 279 -16.01 11.95 -22.11
CA ILE A 279 -16.56 13.27 -21.79
C ILE A 279 -16.89 13.32 -20.29
N VAL A 280 -16.35 14.31 -19.61
CA VAL A 280 -16.59 14.59 -18.19
C VAL A 280 -17.22 15.98 -18.09
N ALA A 281 -18.53 16.02 -17.86
CA ALA A 281 -19.25 17.28 -17.66
C ALA A 281 -19.22 17.75 -16.19
N ASP A 282 -18.95 16.85 -15.24
CA ASP A 282 -18.85 17.16 -13.82
C ASP A 282 -17.43 17.60 -13.47
N GLU A 283 -17.24 18.90 -13.25
CA GLU A 283 -15.96 19.50 -12.86
C GLU A 283 -15.48 19.08 -11.46
N THR A 284 -16.38 18.57 -10.61
CA THR A 284 -16.05 18.09 -9.27
C THR A 284 -15.46 16.69 -9.26
N MET A 285 -15.55 15.99 -10.40
CA MET A 285 -15.01 14.64 -10.60
C MET A 285 -13.51 14.58 -10.29
N ARG A 286 -13.07 13.46 -9.70
CA ARG A 286 -11.66 13.24 -9.36
C ARG A 286 -10.91 12.55 -10.49
N LEU A 287 -9.60 12.74 -10.54
CA LEU A 287 -8.75 12.06 -11.52
C LEU A 287 -8.80 10.54 -11.39
N SER A 288 -8.93 10.01 -10.17
CA SER A 288 -9.07 8.57 -9.95
C SER A 288 -10.32 7.98 -10.61
N ASP A 289 -11.45 8.67 -10.52
CA ASP A 289 -12.69 8.27 -11.18
C ASP A 289 -12.56 8.30 -12.71
N VAL A 290 -11.79 9.27 -13.24
CA VAL A 290 -11.50 9.36 -14.68
C VAL A 290 -10.66 8.18 -15.15
N ILE A 291 -9.63 7.80 -14.40
CA ILE A 291 -8.80 6.62 -14.70
C ILE A 291 -9.64 5.35 -14.69
N LEU A 292 -10.58 5.23 -13.76
CA LEU A 292 -11.52 4.11 -13.73
C LEU A 292 -12.44 4.09 -14.96
N LYS A 293 -12.92 5.26 -15.42
CA LYS A 293 -13.68 5.36 -16.68
C LYS A 293 -12.85 4.94 -17.89
N ILE A 294 -11.60 5.39 -18.00
CA ILE A 294 -10.67 4.98 -19.07
C ILE A 294 -10.56 3.45 -19.11
N ARG A 295 -10.31 2.83 -17.95
CA ARG A 295 -10.17 1.37 -17.86
C ARG A 295 -11.46 0.61 -18.16
N ALA A 296 -12.61 1.12 -17.70
CA ALA A 296 -13.90 0.48 -17.94
C ALA A 296 -14.23 0.46 -19.44
N SER A 297 -13.99 1.55 -20.15
CA SER A 297 -14.20 1.66 -21.60
C SER A 297 -13.31 0.69 -22.37
N HIS A 298 -12.01 0.59 -22.03
CA HIS A 298 -11.07 -0.37 -22.63
C HIS A 298 -11.48 -1.84 -22.42
N SER A 299 -12.12 -2.17 -21.30
CA SER A 299 -12.50 -3.57 -20.98
C SER A 299 -13.69 -4.11 -21.79
N LEU A 300 -14.49 -3.22 -22.40
CA LEU A 300 -15.63 -3.58 -23.26
C LEU A 300 -15.19 -3.89 -24.70
N ASP A 301 -13.99 -3.48 -25.11
CA ASP A 301 -13.47 -3.61 -26.49
C ASP A 301 -12.70 -4.90 -26.77
N LYS A 302 -13.03 -6.02 -26.10
CA LYS A 302 -12.39 -7.33 -26.36
C LYS A 302 -12.70 -7.94 -27.74
N SER A 303 -13.52 -7.29 -28.58
CA SER A 303 -13.93 -7.81 -29.89
C SER A 303 -13.95 -6.78 -31.02
N PHE A 304 -13.20 -5.68 -30.93
CA PHE A 304 -13.06 -4.71 -32.03
C PHE A 304 -11.59 -4.53 -32.42
N ASP A 305 -11.21 -5.15 -33.53
CA ASP A 305 -9.89 -5.06 -34.18
C ASP A 305 -9.79 -3.79 -35.07
N GLY A 306 -10.34 -2.67 -34.57
CA GLY A 306 -10.45 -1.41 -35.30
C GLY A 306 -10.15 -0.25 -34.37
N ALA A 307 -8.87 0.11 -34.30
CA ALA A 307 -8.26 1.22 -33.57
C ALA A 307 -9.19 2.41 -33.25
N ILE A 308 -9.72 2.44 -32.03
CA ILE A 308 -10.11 3.69 -31.35
C ILE A 308 -9.62 3.55 -29.90
N ASP A 309 -8.32 3.80 -29.68
CA ASP A 309 -7.76 3.93 -28.34
C ASP A 309 -8.33 5.20 -27.68
N HIS A 310 -9.05 5.01 -26.57
CA HIS A 310 -9.64 6.09 -25.78
C HIS A 310 -8.57 6.65 -24.84
N ASP A 311 -7.66 7.47 -25.38
CA ASP A 311 -6.51 8.02 -24.63
C ASP A 311 -6.70 9.48 -24.19
N VAL A 312 -7.86 10.05 -24.51
CA VAL A 312 -8.17 11.46 -24.30
C VAL A 312 -9.45 11.63 -23.51
N VAL A 313 -9.39 12.48 -22.49
CA VAL A 313 -10.53 12.87 -21.67
C VAL A 313 -10.81 14.34 -21.91
N LEU A 314 -12.06 14.68 -22.22
CA LEU A 314 -12.53 16.05 -22.35
C LEU A 314 -13.31 16.43 -21.11
N VAL A 315 -12.82 17.42 -20.37
CA VAL A 315 -13.60 18.10 -19.34
C VAL A 315 -14.41 19.19 -20.04
N TRP A 316 -15.73 19.03 -20.06
CA TRP A 316 -16.64 19.87 -20.84
C TRP A 316 -17.58 20.67 -19.94
N GLY A 317 -16.99 21.51 -19.10
CA GLY A 317 -17.67 22.45 -18.21
C GLY A 317 -17.51 23.91 -18.64
N ASP A 318 -17.43 24.81 -17.67
CA ASP A 318 -17.22 26.25 -17.88
C ASP A 318 -15.83 26.51 -18.49
N GLU A 319 -14.80 25.85 -17.95
CA GLU A 319 -13.46 25.82 -18.55
C GLU A 319 -13.22 24.47 -19.24
N LYS A 320 -13.21 24.49 -20.57
CA LYS A 320 -12.99 23.28 -21.38
C LYS A 320 -11.54 22.86 -21.32
N ARG A 321 -11.28 21.61 -20.96
CA ARG A 321 -9.93 21.05 -20.83
C ARG A 321 -9.80 19.71 -21.52
N ILE A 322 -8.59 19.44 -21.99
CA ILE A 322 -8.19 18.15 -22.53
C ILE A 322 -7.14 17.53 -21.60
N ILE A 323 -7.38 16.30 -21.17
CA ILE A 323 -6.46 15.52 -20.34
C ILE A 323 -6.06 14.29 -21.15
N THR A 324 -4.75 14.14 -21.36
CA THR A 324 -4.18 12.99 -22.08
C THR A 324 -3.58 11.97 -21.10
N GLY A 325 -3.33 10.76 -21.57
CA GLY A 325 -2.57 9.77 -20.80
C GLY A 325 -1.19 10.26 -20.35
N ALA A 326 -0.54 11.13 -21.15
CA ALA A 326 0.75 11.73 -20.82
C ALA A 326 0.65 12.69 -19.63
N ASP A 327 -0.44 13.44 -19.49
CA ASP A 327 -0.67 14.34 -18.35
C ASP A 327 -0.83 13.54 -17.05
N ILE A 328 -1.67 12.50 -17.08
CA ILE A 328 -1.90 11.61 -15.94
C ILE A 328 -0.59 10.92 -15.54
N PHE A 329 0.18 10.43 -16.52
CA PHE A 329 1.46 9.79 -16.26
C PHE A 329 2.50 10.77 -15.72
N GLY A 330 2.63 11.94 -16.34
CA GLY A 330 3.53 13.01 -15.87
C GLY A 330 3.23 13.43 -14.43
N ARG A 331 1.94 13.44 -14.04
CA ARG A 331 1.52 13.68 -12.66
C ARG A 331 2.01 12.59 -11.71
N LEU A 332 1.88 11.32 -12.07
CA LEU A 332 2.38 10.20 -11.28
C LEU A 332 3.90 10.24 -11.13
N LEU A 333 4.62 10.77 -12.13
CA LEU A 333 6.07 10.94 -12.10
C LEU A 333 6.55 12.19 -11.37
N LYS A 334 5.66 13.11 -11.01
CA LYS A 334 6.05 14.40 -10.44
C LYS A 334 6.80 14.22 -9.11
N GLY A 335 7.96 14.87 -9.01
CA GLY A 335 8.82 14.78 -7.82
C GLY A 335 9.76 13.58 -7.79
N MET A 336 9.62 12.64 -8.73
CA MET A 336 10.56 11.54 -8.91
C MET A 336 11.79 12.06 -9.67
N SER A 337 12.79 12.57 -8.93
CA SER A 337 14.07 12.93 -9.55
C SER A 337 14.87 11.66 -9.79
N ALA A 338 15.42 11.50 -10.99
CA ALA A 338 16.42 10.47 -11.23
C ALA A 338 17.62 10.72 -10.28
N PRO A 339 18.22 9.69 -9.69
CA PRO A 339 19.50 9.85 -9.00
C PRO A 339 20.46 10.53 -9.98
N LYS A 340 21.16 11.58 -9.52
CA LYS A 340 22.17 12.27 -10.33
C LYS A 340 23.09 11.19 -10.91
N LEU A 341 23.02 10.98 -12.21
CA LEU A 341 24.06 10.28 -12.95
C LEU A 341 25.31 11.13 -12.76
N GLU A 342 26.19 10.72 -11.85
CA GLU A 342 27.57 11.22 -11.81
C GLU A 342 28.22 10.78 -13.12
N LEU A 343 28.05 11.63 -14.14
CA LEU A 343 28.86 11.58 -15.34
C LEU A 343 30.29 11.89 -14.88
N HIS A 344 31.07 10.83 -14.65
CA HIS A 344 32.51 10.93 -14.56
C HIS A 344 33.01 11.50 -15.90
N GLU A 345 33.18 12.81 -15.96
CA GLU A 345 34.00 13.45 -16.99
C GLU A 345 35.43 12.92 -16.81
N ASN A 346 35.76 11.88 -17.56
CA ASN A 346 37.14 11.48 -17.82
C ASN A 346 37.82 12.67 -18.50
N THR A 347 38.47 13.52 -17.71
CA THR A 347 39.40 14.53 -18.18
C THR A 347 40.66 13.80 -18.64
N GLU A 348 40.65 13.35 -19.90
CA GLU A 348 41.89 13.02 -20.60
C GLU A 348 42.76 14.29 -20.68
N LYS A 349 43.81 14.33 -19.86
CA LYS A 349 44.92 15.25 -20.07
C LYS A 349 45.71 14.79 -21.29
N PRO A 350 45.90 15.62 -22.33
CA PRO A 350 46.86 15.31 -23.38
C PRO A 350 48.28 15.46 -22.83
N LEU A 351 49.11 14.48 -23.16
CA LEU A 351 50.56 14.42 -22.89
C LEU A 351 51.35 15.33 -23.81
#